data_AF-A0AAN7HFJ0-F1
#
_entry.id   AF-A0AAN7HFJ0-F1
#
_cell.length_a   1.000
_cell.length_b   1.000
_cell.length_c   1.000
_cell.angle_alpha   90.00
_cell.angle_beta   90.00
_cell.angle_gamma   90.00
#
_symmetry.space_group_name_H-M   'P 1'
#
loop_
_entity.id
_entity.type
_entity.pdbx_description
1 polymer ?
#
loop_
_entity_poly.entity_id
_entity_poly.type
_entity_poly.pdbx_seq_one_letter_code
_entity_poly.pdbx_strand_id
1 'polypeptide(L)'
;MRLNTETFQLETFVSHETASYAILSHTWGKDETLFEDIRSKPPGPLNNRPARLATPSEGYRYIWNDTCCIDKSSSAELSEAINSMFEWYRTSQVCYAYLSDITRGHAAKLDSSRWFTRGWTLQELIVPSEVLTLAAHLSDITGIDEAILLWDPGVNVNRLLAKTSVAARMSLIRHRQTTRKEDIAYCLIGLFDVNMPLLYGEGTKAYARLQQEIIRNLDDQSILAHWTPGLEHGADRILAGDPHSSRFTSHLPGTSRRVYGIGISIISKNRQNIDAQRGPPTYCTHNWAPPRFLPPSRIPANCAE
;
A
#
# COMPACT_ATOMS: atom_id res chain seq x y z
N MET A 1 9.53 6.42 11.54
CA MET A 1 9.15 5.96 12.90
C MET A 1 8.06 4.89 12.81
N ARG A 2 7.77 4.15 13.88
CA ARG A 2 6.62 3.23 13.99
C ARG A 2 5.94 3.38 15.35
N LEU A 3 4.63 3.19 15.40
CA LEU A 3 3.85 3.26 16.63
C LEU A 3 3.84 1.88 17.31
N ASN A 4 4.27 1.84 18.57
CA ASN A 4 4.19 0.65 19.41
C ASN A 4 2.76 0.47 19.92
N THR A 5 2.17 -0.70 19.71
CA THR A 5 0.77 -0.99 20.04
C THR A 5 0.50 -1.23 21.53
N GLU A 6 1.56 -1.46 22.33
CA GLU A 6 1.48 -1.66 23.78
C GLU A 6 1.67 -0.35 24.54
N THR A 7 2.67 0.45 24.13
CA THR A 7 3.01 1.71 24.80
C THR A 7 2.32 2.92 24.20
N PHE A 8 1.81 2.80 22.97
CA PHE A 8 1.25 3.90 22.17
C PHE A 8 2.23 5.03 21.92
N GLN A 9 3.53 4.73 21.93
CA GLN A 9 4.62 5.68 21.64
C GLN A 9 5.24 5.42 20.28
N LEU A 10 5.82 6.47 19.69
CA LEU A 10 6.58 6.36 18.45
C LEU A 10 8.01 5.95 18.76
N GLU A 11 8.48 4.93 18.06
CA GLU A 11 9.86 4.44 18.12
C GLU A 11 10.55 4.68 16.77
N THR A 12 11.81 5.12 16.83
CA THR A 12 12.63 5.39 15.64
C THR A 12 13.46 4.15 15.30
N PHE A 13 13.44 3.78 14.03
CA PHE A 13 14.18 2.65 13.49
C PHE A 13 15.16 3.16 12.43
N VAL A 14 16.44 2.79 12.56
CA VAL A 14 17.53 3.23 11.66
C VAL A 14 17.68 2.29 10.46
N SER A 15 17.22 1.04 10.58
CA SER A 15 17.23 0.05 9.50
C SER A 15 15.81 -0.43 9.21
N HIS A 16 15.54 -0.73 7.94
CA HIS A 16 14.29 -1.37 7.51
C HIS A 16 14.16 -2.81 8.07
N GLU A 17 15.26 -3.43 8.51
CA GLU A 17 15.33 -4.86 8.89
C GLU A 17 15.05 -5.18 10.37
N THR A 18 14.49 -4.26 11.17
CA THR A 18 14.17 -4.59 12.58
C THR A 18 12.69 -4.48 12.90
N ALA A 19 12.20 -5.53 13.56
CA ALA A 19 10.84 -5.82 14.05
C ALA A 19 9.72 -5.86 13.00
N SER A 20 8.99 -6.98 12.97
CA SER A 20 7.77 -7.12 12.17
C SER A 20 6.74 -6.06 12.55
N TYR A 21 6.09 -5.50 11.54
CA TYR A 21 5.13 -4.42 11.64
C TYR A 21 4.02 -4.55 10.58
N ALA A 22 2.84 -4.07 10.95
CA ALA A 22 1.74 -3.92 10.02
C ALA A 22 1.67 -2.48 9.50
N ILE A 23 1.14 -2.31 8.31
CA ILE A 23 0.78 -1.02 7.75
C ILE A 23 -0.72 -0.83 7.85
N LEU A 24 -1.12 0.40 8.18
CA LEU A 24 -2.50 0.83 8.13
C LEU A 24 -2.67 1.83 7.00
N SER A 25 -3.53 1.42 6.07
CA SER A 25 -3.86 2.13 4.86
C SER A 25 -5.27 2.66 4.99
N HIS A 26 -5.50 3.95 4.73
CA HIS A 26 -6.82 4.55 4.84
C HIS A 26 -6.95 5.82 4.00
N THR A 27 -8.19 6.26 3.81
CA THR A 27 -8.49 7.58 3.27
C THR A 27 -8.79 8.56 4.41
N TRP A 28 -8.37 9.81 4.25
CA TRP A 28 -8.53 10.89 5.23
C TRP A 28 -9.96 10.98 5.77
N GLY A 29 -10.08 11.21 7.07
CA GLY A 29 -11.36 11.35 7.76
C GLY A 29 -11.24 12.24 9.00
N LYS A 30 -12.38 12.68 9.55
CA LYS A 30 -12.43 13.65 10.66
C LYS A 30 -11.83 13.16 11.99
N ASP A 31 -11.57 11.86 12.12
CA ASP A 31 -11.10 11.23 13.37
C ASP A 31 -9.70 10.62 13.20
N GLU A 32 -8.85 11.24 12.38
CA GLU A 32 -7.50 10.79 12.09
C GLU A 32 -6.55 11.16 13.23
N THR A 33 -5.68 10.22 13.61
CA THR A 33 -4.64 10.48 14.62
C THR A 33 -3.41 11.03 13.91
N LEU A 34 -2.98 12.21 14.34
CA LEU A 34 -1.83 12.92 13.79
C LEU A 34 -0.56 12.63 14.60
N PHE A 35 0.59 12.89 13.99
CA PHE A 35 1.89 12.78 14.65
C PHE A 35 1.95 13.59 15.96
N GLU A 36 1.45 14.83 15.94
CA GLU A 36 1.40 15.70 17.12
C GLU A 36 0.50 15.18 18.23
N ASP A 37 -0.58 14.46 17.88
CA ASP A 37 -1.47 13.87 18.88
C ASP A 37 -0.71 12.81 19.69
N ILE A 38 0.08 11.95 19.02
CA ILE A 38 0.90 10.94 19.69
C ILE A 38 2.01 11.59 20.53
N ARG A 39 2.68 12.60 19.97
CA ARG A 39 3.83 13.27 20.61
C ARG A 39 3.42 14.06 21.86
N SER A 40 2.32 14.81 21.78
CA SER A 40 1.87 15.69 22.86
C SER A 40 1.18 14.94 23.99
N LYS A 41 0.36 13.94 23.66
CA LYS A 41 -0.36 13.11 24.64
C LYS A 41 -0.75 11.79 23.99
N PRO A 42 0.03 10.71 24.24
CA PRO A 42 -0.29 9.39 23.70
C PRO A 42 -1.76 9.06 23.98
N PRO A 43 -2.59 8.90 22.92
CA PRO A 43 -3.99 8.58 23.13
C PRO A 43 -4.03 7.22 23.83
N GLY A 44 -4.77 7.14 24.94
CA GLY A 44 -4.99 5.87 25.62
C GLY A 44 -5.57 4.82 24.67
N PRO A 45 -5.54 3.52 25.04
CA PRO A 45 -5.86 2.40 24.14
C PRO A 45 -7.19 2.53 23.37
N LEU A 46 -8.18 3.22 23.95
CA LEU A 46 -9.51 3.42 23.38
C LEU A 46 -9.60 4.56 22.35
N ASN A 47 -8.69 5.54 22.41
CA ASN A 47 -8.70 6.73 21.55
C ASN A 47 -7.73 6.63 20.36
N ASN A 48 -6.77 5.70 20.38
CA ASN A 48 -5.84 5.48 19.28
C ASN A 48 -6.48 4.59 18.20
N ARG A 49 -7.22 5.20 17.27
CA ARG A 49 -7.89 4.47 16.17
C ARG A 49 -6.93 3.60 15.35
N PRO A 50 -5.74 4.08 14.94
CA PRO A 50 -4.74 3.25 14.28
C PRO A 50 -4.40 2.00 15.10
N ALA A 51 -4.04 2.15 16.37
CA ALA A 51 -3.75 1.01 17.23
C ALA A 51 -4.97 0.09 17.41
N ARG A 52 -6.19 0.64 17.43
CA ARG A 52 -7.45 -0.13 17.52
C ARG A 52 -7.79 -0.92 16.26
N LEU A 53 -7.36 -0.44 15.09
CA LEU A 53 -7.52 -1.15 13.81
C LEU A 53 -6.52 -2.30 13.68
N ALA A 54 -5.34 -2.18 14.29
CA ALA A 54 -4.29 -3.19 14.25
C ALA A 54 -4.34 -4.24 15.38
N THR A 55 -4.98 -3.92 16.51
CA THR A 55 -5.11 -4.81 17.68
C THR A 55 -5.95 -6.08 17.51
N PRO A 56 -6.99 -6.18 16.64
CA PRO A 56 -7.96 -7.27 16.87
C PRO A 56 -7.64 -8.68 16.32
N SER A 57 -6.56 -8.95 15.56
CA SER A 57 -6.41 -10.32 15.00
C SER A 57 -5.01 -10.94 14.88
N GLU A 58 -3.91 -10.19 14.75
CA GLU A 58 -2.61 -10.83 14.42
C GLU A 58 -1.40 -10.45 15.28
N GLY A 59 -1.54 -9.54 16.26
CA GLY A 59 -0.51 -9.35 17.30
C GLY A 59 0.78 -8.63 16.86
N TYR A 60 0.73 -7.76 15.85
CA TYR A 60 1.88 -6.93 15.49
C TYR A 60 2.17 -5.88 16.56
N ARG A 61 3.39 -5.94 17.13
CA ARG A 61 3.86 -4.96 18.14
C ARG A 61 4.03 -3.55 17.58
N TYR A 62 4.31 -3.45 16.28
CA TYR A 62 4.56 -2.18 15.62
C TYR A 62 3.60 -1.98 14.46
N ILE A 63 3.15 -0.74 14.31
CA ILE A 63 2.34 -0.32 13.17
C ILE A 63 2.92 0.93 12.53
N TRP A 64 2.72 1.03 11.23
CA TRP A 64 3.08 2.22 10.46
C TRP A 64 1.85 2.79 9.77
N ASN A 65 1.71 4.11 9.85
CA ASN A 65 0.68 4.92 9.20
C ASN A 65 1.29 6.30 8.93
N ASP A 66 1.17 6.80 7.70
CA ASP A 66 1.76 8.08 7.27
C ASP A 66 1.29 9.28 8.11
N THR A 67 0.11 9.24 8.71
CA THR A 67 -0.46 10.39 9.44
C THR A 67 0.14 10.57 10.82
N CYS A 68 0.50 9.48 11.49
CA CYS A 68 1.04 9.52 12.85
C CYS A 68 2.51 9.09 12.95
N CYS A 69 3.08 8.46 11.91
CA CYS A 69 4.46 7.97 11.92
C CYS A 69 5.45 8.84 11.13
N ILE A 70 4.97 9.95 10.55
CA ILE A 70 5.78 10.95 9.83
C ILE A 70 5.53 12.32 10.45
N ASP A 71 6.59 13.01 10.86
CA ASP A 71 6.54 14.43 11.16
C ASP A 71 6.44 15.24 9.87
N LYS A 72 5.20 15.56 9.48
CA LYS A 72 4.92 16.37 8.28
C LYS A 72 5.31 17.85 8.45
N SER A 73 5.71 18.29 9.64
CA SER A 73 6.23 19.64 9.89
C SER A 73 7.71 19.78 9.53
N SER A 74 8.46 18.68 9.54
CA SER A 74 9.85 18.61 9.10
C SER A 74 9.93 18.27 7.62
N SER A 75 10.33 19.23 6.78
CA SER A 75 10.49 19.00 5.34
C SER A 75 11.55 17.95 5.02
N ALA A 76 12.61 17.88 5.84
CA ALA A 76 13.66 16.88 5.71
C ALA A 76 13.09 15.48 5.98
N GLU A 77 12.36 15.31 7.08
CA GLU A 77 11.75 14.02 7.42
C GLU A 77 10.68 13.63 6.40
N LEU A 78 9.82 14.55 5.98
CA LEU A 78 8.81 14.29 4.96
C LEU A 78 9.45 13.82 3.64
N SER A 79 10.55 14.44 3.24
CA SER A 79 11.30 14.05 2.04
C SER A 79 11.91 12.67 2.18
N GLU A 80 12.56 12.38 3.31
CA GLU A 80 13.12 11.05 3.60
C GLU A 80 12.03 9.99 3.61
N ALA A 81 10.90 10.28 4.26
CA ALA A 81 9.79 9.38 4.41
C ALA A 81 9.15 9.01 3.07
N ILE A 82 8.89 9.99 2.20
CA ILE A 82 8.31 9.74 0.88
C ILE A 82 9.24 8.92 0.00
N ASN A 83 10.56 9.19 0.01
CA ASN A 83 11.53 8.38 -0.74
C ASN A 83 11.71 6.97 -0.15
N SER A 84 11.40 6.77 1.14
CA SER A 84 11.50 5.47 1.82
C SER A 84 10.20 4.67 1.85
N MET A 85 9.07 5.29 1.50
CA MET A 85 7.74 4.74 1.79
C MET A 85 7.47 3.43 1.05
N PHE A 86 7.94 3.32 -0.19
CA PHE A 86 7.84 2.09 -0.98
C PHE A 86 8.54 0.91 -0.29
N GLU A 87 9.74 1.15 0.24
CA GLU A 87 10.49 0.13 0.98
C GLU A 87 9.79 -0.26 2.29
N TRP A 88 9.11 0.69 2.94
CA TRP A 88 8.28 0.39 4.09
C TRP A 88 7.08 -0.49 3.73
N TYR A 89 6.39 -0.22 2.63
CA TYR A 89 5.34 -1.13 2.15
C TYR A 89 5.89 -2.52 1.83
N ARG A 90 7.06 -2.59 1.18
CA ARG A 90 7.69 -3.83 0.74
C ARG A 90 8.16 -4.73 1.89
N THR A 91 8.58 -4.13 2.99
CA THR A 91 9.12 -4.86 4.16
C THR A 91 8.08 -5.08 5.27
N SER A 92 6.89 -4.50 5.14
CA SER A 92 5.77 -4.77 6.03
C SER A 92 5.24 -6.19 5.83
N GLN A 93 4.68 -6.79 6.89
CA GLN A 93 4.12 -8.14 6.81
C GLN A 93 2.69 -8.13 6.26
N VAL A 94 1.96 -7.03 6.50
CA VAL A 94 0.57 -6.89 6.08
C VAL A 94 0.22 -5.42 5.93
N CYS A 95 -0.66 -5.11 4.98
CA CYS A 95 -1.26 -3.79 4.82
C CYS A 95 -2.78 -3.91 5.02
N TYR A 96 -3.29 -3.31 6.10
CA TYR A 96 -4.72 -3.27 6.39
C TYR A 96 -5.34 -2.04 5.74
N ALA A 97 -6.12 -2.25 4.67
CA ALA A 97 -6.91 -1.20 4.04
C ALA A 97 -8.23 -0.98 4.80
N TYR A 98 -8.36 0.17 5.44
CA TYR A 98 -9.57 0.62 6.10
C TYR A 98 -10.40 1.51 5.18
N LEU A 99 -11.51 0.95 4.70
CA LEU A 99 -12.42 1.62 3.77
C LEU A 99 -13.53 2.35 4.55
N SER A 100 -13.26 3.61 4.87
CA SER A 100 -14.13 4.42 5.74
C SER A 100 -15.51 4.73 5.14
N ASP A 101 -15.63 4.66 3.82
CA ASP A 101 -16.82 4.95 3.02
C ASP A 101 -17.62 3.70 2.63
N ILE A 102 -17.15 2.51 3.02
CA ILE A 102 -17.86 1.25 2.82
C ILE A 102 -18.42 0.73 4.14
N THR A 103 -19.70 0.38 4.16
CA THR A 103 -20.35 -0.26 5.31
C THR A 103 -20.43 -1.78 5.11
N ARG A 104 -20.21 -2.55 6.18
CA ARG A 104 -20.35 -4.02 6.19
C ARG A 104 -21.77 -4.38 5.73
N GLY A 105 -21.87 -5.23 4.72
CA GLY A 105 -23.15 -5.63 4.09
C GLY A 105 -23.37 -5.07 2.67
N HIS A 106 -22.55 -4.11 2.23
CA HIS A 106 -22.59 -3.54 0.88
C HIS A 106 -21.31 -3.86 0.08
N ALA A 107 -20.88 -5.13 0.07
CA ALA A 107 -19.72 -5.56 -0.72
C ALA A 107 -19.86 -5.22 -2.22
N ALA A 108 -21.10 -5.12 -2.72
CA ALA A 108 -21.44 -4.66 -4.06
C ALA A 108 -21.11 -3.18 -4.37
N LYS A 109 -20.53 -2.44 -3.41
CA LYS A 109 -20.10 -1.04 -3.58
C LYS A 109 -18.59 -0.84 -3.40
N LEU A 110 -17.81 -1.92 -3.42
CA LEU A 110 -16.37 -1.82 -3.19
C LEU A 110 -15.68 -0.87 -4.20
N ASP A 111 -16.11 -0.93 -5.46
CA ASP A 111 -15.74 -0.06 -6.57
C ASP A 111 -15.91 1.45 -6.30
N SER A 112 -16.91 1.81 -5.49
CA SER A 112 -17.21 3.20 -5.13
C SER A 112 -16.31 3.78 -4.05
N SER A 113 -15.42 2.98 -3.44
CA SER A 113 -14.53 3.47 -2.39
C SER A 113 -13.50 4.43 -2.96
N ARG A 114 -13.34 5.60 -2.31
CA ARG A 114 -12.31 6.59 -2.62
C ARG A 114 -10.89 6.03 -2.48
N TRP A 115 -10.73 4.90 -1.80
CA TRP A 115 -9.43 4.25 -1.66
C TRP A 115 -8.85 3.85 -3.02
N PHE A 116 -9.67 3.37 -3.96
CA PHE A 116 -9.19 2.95 -5.29
C PHE A 116 -8.83 4.12 -6.21
N THR A 117 -9.37 5.31 -5.95
CA THR A 117 -9.12 6.51 -6.74
C THR A 117 -8.10 7.44 -6.10
N ARG A 118 -7.45 7.05 -5.00
CA ARG A 118 -6.44 7.88 -4.32
C ARG A 118 -5.03 7.54 -4.84
N GLY A 119 -4.20 8.55 -5.09
CA GLY A 119 -2.85 8.34 -5.65
C GLY A 119 -1.95 7.49 -4.73
N TRP A 120 -1.79 7.92 -3.48
CA TRP A 120 -0.89 7.27 -2.51
C TRP A 120 -1.24 5.82 -2.18
N THR A 121 -2.52 5.43 -2.26
CA THR A 121 -2.95 4.05 -2.03
C THR A 121 -2.55 3.08 -3.14
N LEU A 122 -1.92 3.57 -4.22
CA LEU A 122 -1.37 2.71 -5.26
C LEU A 122 -0.26 1.82 -4.70
N GLN A 123 0.66 2.42 -3.94
CA GLN A 123 1.76 1.66 -3.33
C GLN A 123 1.20 0.67 -2.30
N GLU A 124 0.22 1.10 -1.51
CA GLU A 124 -0.51 0.27 -0.54
C GLU A 124 -1.23 -0.92 -1.19
N LEU A 125 -1.62 -0.80 -2.47
CA LEU A 125 -2.28 -1.87 -3.23
C LEU A 125 -1.29 -2.87 -3.83
N ILE A 126 -0.20 -2.42 -4.43
CA ILE A 126 0.63 -3.30 -5.28
C ILE A 126 1.89 -3.83 -4.59
N VAL A 127 2.36 -3.14 -3.55
CA VAL A 127 3.67 -3.40 -2.93
C VAL A 127 3.62 -4.45 -1.81
N PRO A 128 2.58 -4.50 -0.95
CA PRO A 128 2.46 -5.57 0.03
C PRO A 128 2.28 -6.92 -0.65
N SER A 129 2.88 -7.96 -0.07
CA SER A 129 3.05 -9.27 -0.69
C SER A 129 1.77 -10.10 -0.82
N GLU A 130 0.66 -9.68 -0.21
CA GLU A 130 -0.56 -10.49 -0.14
C GLU A 130 -1.80 -9.71 -0.60
N VAL A 131 -2.16 -9.87 -1.88
CA VAL A 131 -3.35 -9.30 -2.53
C VAL A 131 -4.19 -10.42 -3.19
N LEU A 132 -4.28 -11.58 -2.55
CA LEU A 132 -4.65 -12.81 -3.26
C LEU A 132 -6.16 -13.08 -3.33
N THR A 133 -6.96 -12.58 -2.37
CA THR A 133 -8.37 -13.00 -2.23
C THR A 133 -9.36 -12.23 -3.11
N LEU A 134 -8.93 -11.16 -3.77
CA LEU A 134 -9.82 -10.27 -4.53
C LEU A 134 -9.24 -9.79 -5.87
N ALA A 135 -8.14 -10.37 -6.37
CA ALA A 135 -7.43 -9.83 -7.52
C ALA A 135 -8.29 -9.59 -8.77
N ALA A 136 -9.21 -10.50 -9.12
CA ALA A 136 -10.12 -10.30 -10.25
C ALA A 136 -11.03 -9.07 -10.03
N HIS A 137 -11.65 -8.98 -8.85
CA HIS A 137 -12.49 -7.84 -8.48
C HIS A 137 -11.68 -6.53 -8.39
N LEU A 138 -10.45 -6.59 -7.88
CA LEU A 138 -9.54 -5.44 -7.81
C LEU A 138 -9.07 -5.00 -9.21
N SER A 139 -8.83 -5.95 -10.11
CA SER A 139 -8.55 -5.68 -11.54
C SER A 139 -9.75 -5.00 -12.19
N ASP A 140 -10.97 -5.44 -11.95
CA ASP A 140 -12.18 -4.79 -12.47
C ASP A 140 -12.32 -3.35 -11.95
N ILE A 141 -12.05 -3.11 -10.67
CA ILE A 141 -12.17 -1.79 -10.04
C ILE A 141 -11.07 -0.83 -10.51
N THR A 142 -9.82 -1.29 -10.53
CA THR A 142 -8.65 -0.43 -10.75
C THR A 142 -8.20 -0.41 -12.21
N GLY A 143 -8.57 -1.45 -12.96
CA GLY A 143 -8.08 -1.75 -14.30
C GLY A 143 -6.58 -2.07 -14.34
N ILE A 144 -6.01 -2.52 -13.22
CA ILE A 144 -4.65 -3.06 -13.09
C ILE A 144 -4.69 -4.55 -13.41
N ASP A 145 -3.79 -4.99 -14.28
CA ASP A 145 -3.71 -6.39 -14.70
C ASP A 145 -3.58 -7.33 -13.49
N GLU A 146 -4.34 -8.43 -13.49
CA GLU A 146 -4.30 -9.42 -12.42
C GLU A 146 -2.90 -10.00 -12.19
N ALA A 147 -2.05 -10.09 -13.22
CA ALA A 147 -0.67 -10.55 -13.08
C ALA A 147 0.18 -9.59 -12.23
N ILE A 148 -0.16 -8.30 -12.22
CA ILE A 148 0.46 -7.30 -11.32
C ILE A 148 -0.11 -7.44 -9.91
N LEU A 149 -1.37 -7.83 -9.75
CA LEU A 149 -2.02 -7.99 -8.44
C LEU A 149 -1.74 -9.36 -7.77
N LEU A 150 -1.43 -10.39 -8.55
CA LEU A 150 -1.23 -11.77 -8.11
C LEU A 150 0.23 -12.20 -8.11
N TRP A 151 1.15 -11.24 -8.03
CA TRP A 151 2.55 -11.58 -7.93
C TRP A 151 2.80 -12.45 -6.71
N ASP A 152 3.67 -13.45 -6.88
CA ASP A 152 3.98 -14.41 -5.82
C ASP A 152 4.64 -13.65 -4.65
N PRO A 153 4.09 -13.69 -3.42
CA PRO A 153 4.70 -13.08 -2.24
C PRO A 153 6.20 -13.42 -2.06
N GLY A 154 6.63 -14.61 -2.51
CA GLY A 154 8.02 -15.06 -2.49
C GLY A 154 8.92 -14.44 -3.57
N VAL A 155 8.35 -13.74 -4.55
CA VAL A 155 9.03 -13.03 -5.63
C VAL A 155 9.06 -11.54 -5.29
N ASN A 156 10.23 -11.00 -4.95
CA ASN A 156 10.39 -9.56 -4.70
C ASN A 156 9.65 -8.69 -5.76
N VAL A 157 8.72 -7.84 -5.32
CA VAL A 157 7.95 -6.91 -6.17
C VAL A 157 8.84 -6.09 -7.11
N ASN A 158 10.07 -5.77 -6.72
CA ASN A 158 11.04 -5.08 -7.58
C ASN A 158 11.37 -5.90 -8.84
N ARG A 159 11.41 -7.23 -8.74
CA ARG A 159 11.61 -8.12 -9.90
C ARG A 159 10.39 -8.12 -10.83
N LEU A 160 9.17 -8.01 -10.29
CA LEU A 160 7.96 -7.85 -11.10
C LEU A 160 7.98 -6.50 -11.82
N LEU A 161 8.26 -5.41 -11.10
CA LEU A 161 8.33 -4.06 -11.65
C LEU A 161 9.44 -3.92 -12.69
N ALA A 162 10.59 -4.56 -12.49
CA ALA A 162 11.69 -4.58 -13.46
C ALA A 162 11.32 -5.28 -14.78
N LYS A 163 10.40 -6.25 -14.76
CA LYS A 163 9.86 -6.90 -15.96
C LYS A 163 8.68 -6.17 -16.58
N THR A 164 8.13 -5.20 -15.86
CA THR A 164 6.97 -4.42 -16.30
C THR A 164 7.48 -3.18 -17.02
N SER A 165 6.99 -2.93 -18.23
CA SER A 165 7.39 -1.75 -18.99
C SER A 165 7.11 -0.47 -18.21
N VAL A 166 7.91 0.57 -18.44
CA VAL A 166 7.66 1.91 -17.92
C VAL A 166 6.24 2.35 -18.31
N ALA A 167 5.79 1.95 -19.51
CA ALA A 167 4.44 2.25 -19.93
C ALA A 167 3.36 1.67 -19.05
N ALA A 168 3.43 0.38 -18.79
CA ALA A 168 2.46 -0.29 -17.94
C ALA A 168 2.49 0.26 -16.50
N ARG A 169 3.69 0.51 -15.93
CA ARG A 169 3.82 1.09 -14.59
C ARG A 169 3.21 2.49 -14.47
N MET A 170 3.45 3.37 -15.45
CA MET A 170 2.84 4.71 -15.45
C MET A 170 1.31 4.64 -15.61
N SER A 171 0.79 3.61 -16.29
CA SER A 171 -0.67 3.45 -16.46
C SER A 171 -1.41 3.18 -15.15
N LEU A 172 -0.72 2.71 -14.11
CA LEU A 172 -1.31 2.35 -12.81
C LEU A 172 -1.90 3.55 -12.07
N ILE A 173 -1.45 4.77 -12.36
CA ILE A 173 -1.95 6.01 -11.74
C ILE A 173 -3.13 6.64 -12.50
N ARG A 174 -3.47 6.14 -13.70
CA ARG A 174 -4.36 6.85 -14.66
C ARG A 174 -5.74 7.24 -14.10
N HIS A 175 -6.27 6.45 -13.16
CA HIS A 175 -7.61 6.65 -12.56
C HIS A 175 -7.53 7.21 -11.14
N ARG A 176 -6.33 7.56 -10.67
CA ARG A 176 -6.07 7.97 -9.30
C ARG A 176 -5.81 9.47 -9.22
N GLN A 177 -6.29 10.09 -8.17
CA GLN A 177 -6.25 11.53 -7.94
C GLN A 177 -5.49 11.85 -6.66
N THR A 178 -4.89 13.03 -6.62
CA THR A 178 -4.15 13.55 -5.47
C THR A 178 -4.65 14.94 -5.09
N THR A 179 -4.54 15.27 -3.79
CA THR A 179 -4.92 16.60 -3.29
C THR A 179 -3.93 17.67 -3.76
N ARG A 180 -2.63 17.37 -3.65
CA ARG A 180 -1.57 18.21 -4.22
C ARG A 180 -1.23 17.69 -5.61
N LYS A 181 -1.04 18.59 -6.57
CA LYS A 181 -0.77 18.22 -7.97
C LYS A 181 0.53 17.42 -8.10
N GLU A 182 1.52 17.76 -7.29
CA GLU A 182 2.85 17.15 -7.30
C GLU A 182 2.83 15.70 -6.81
N ASP A 183 1.90 15.37 -5.90
CA ASP A 183 1.81 14.04 -5.31
C ASP A 183 1.51 12.96 -6.36
N ILE A 184 0.94 13.31 -7.52
CA ILE A 184 0.72 12.36 -8.63
C ILE A 184 2.04 11.77 -9.14
N ALA A 185 3.13 12.55 -9.04
CA ALA A 185 4.47 12.11 -9.35
C ALA A 185 5.11 11.41 -8.14
N TYR A 186 4.98 11.99 -6.95
CA TYR A 186 5.62 11.47 -5.75
C TYR A 186 5.10 10.09 -5.33
N CYS A 187 3.83 9.78 -5.58
CA CYS A 187 3.32 8.43 -5.32
C CYS A 187 3.87 7.35 -6.26
N LEU A 188 4.60 7.72 -7.31
CA LEU A 188 5.19 6.78 -8.28
C LEU A 188 6.70 6.56 -8.10
N ILE A 189 7.42 7.40 -7.35
CA ILE A 189 8.89 7.36 -7.30
C ILE A 189 9.44 5.98 -6.93
N GLY A 190 8.83 5.33 -5.94
CA GLY A 190 9.23 4.00 -5.50
C GLY A 190 8.90 2.88 -6.50
N LEU A 191 7.85 3.04 -7.31
CA LEU A 191 7.53 2.07 -8.39
C LEU A 191 8.60 2.06 -9.50
N PHE A 192 9.31 3.17 -9.64
CA PHE A 192 10.38 3.34 -10.62
C PHE A 192 11.77 3.22 -10.02
N ASP A 193 11.88 3.02 -8.70
CA ASP A 193 13.14 2.99 -7.97
C ASP A 193 14.01 4.23 -8.26
N VAL A 194 13.38 5.41 -8.23
CA VAL A 194 14.04 6.71 -8.44
C VAL A 194 13.89 7.59 -7.20
N ASN A 195 14.92 8.40 -6.95
CA ASN A 195 14.89 9.40 -5.90
C ASN A 195 14.80 10.79 -6.52
N MET A 196 13.94 11.64 -5.98
CA MET A 196 13.81 13.02 -6.45
C MET A 196 13.44 13.96 -5.29
N PRO A 197 13.97 15.20 -5.25
CA PRO A 197 13.60 16.19 -4.23
C PRO A 197 12.09 16.47 -4.25
N LEU A 198 11.48 16.73 -3.09
CA LEU A 198 10.07 17.15 -3.03
C LEU A 198 9.95 18.67 -3.10
N LEU A 199 9.44 19.19 -4.21
CA LEU A 199 9.27 20.62 -4.46
C LEU A 199 7.77 20.96 -4.52
N TYR A 200 7.12 21.06 -3.36
CA TYR A 200 5.73 21.50 -3.30
C TYR A 200 5.59 22.95 -3.79
N GLY A 201 4.67 23.18 -4.74
CA GLY A 201 4.50 24.44 -5.44
C GLY A 201 4.93 24.41 -6.91
N GLU A 202 5.61 23.34 -7.35
CA GLU A 202 6.01 23.19 -8.76
C GLU A 202 4.85 22.74 -9.69
N GLY A 203 3.75 22.28 -9.12
CA GLY A 203 2.56 21.82 -9.84
C GLY A 203 2.82 20.61 -10.74
N THR A 204 2.32 20.65 -11.98
CA THR A 204 2.43 19.57 -12.96
C THR A 204 3.87 19.32 -13.44
N LYS A 205 4.81 20.23 -13.13
CA LYS A 205 6.24 20.05 -13.44
C LYS A 205 6.85 18.85 -12.71
N ALA A 206 6.31 18.47 -11.54
CA ALA A 206 6.76 17.30 -10.79
C ALA A 206 6.67 16.02 -11.62
N TYR A 207 5.59 15.85 -12.40
CA TYR A 207 5.40 14.66 -13.24
C TYR A 207 6.35 14.60 -14.43
N ALA A 208 6.67 15.75 -15.02
CA ALA A 208 7.72 15.85 -16.04
C ALA A 208 9.10 15.52 -15.46
N ARG A 209 9.38 15.96 -14.22
CA ARG A 209 10.64 15.66 -13.52
C ARG A 209 10.77 14.18 -13.17
N LEU A 210 9.68 13.54 -12.75
CA LEU A 210 9.63 12.07 -12.58
C LEU A 210 10.01 11.36 -13.89
N GLN A 211 9.42 11.76 -15.03
CA GLN A 211 9.77 11.17 -16.33
C GLN A 211 11.25 11.38 -16.67
N GLN A 212 11.84 12.54 -16.33
CA GLN A 212 13.26 12.78 -16.53
C GLN A 212 14.12 11.83 -15.68
N GLU A 213 13.76 11.62 -14.41
CA GLU A 213 14.47 10.66 -13.56
C GLU A 213 14.32 9.22 -14.07
N ILE A 214 13.15 8.85 -14.58
CA ILE A 214 12.94 7.54 -15.21
C ILE A 214 13.85 7.39 -16.44
N ILE A 215 13.89 8.36 -17.35
CA ILE A 215 14.74 8.32 -18.56
C ILE A 215 16.23 8.23 -18.18
N ARG A 216 16.64 8.89 -17.10
CA ARG A 216 18.04 8.86 -16.64
C ARG A 216 18.47 7.50 -16.10
N ASN A 217 17.55 6.76 -15.47
CA ASN A 217 17.88 5.54 -14.73
C ASN A 217 17.41 4.25 -15.43
N LEU A 218 16.44 4.33 -16.35
CA LEU A 218 15.84 3.18 -17.03
C LEU A 218 15.91 3.36 -18.55
N ASP A 219 16.47 2.36 -19.24
CA ASP A 219 16.48 2.28 -20.70
C ASP A 219 15.24 1.52 -21.20
N ASP A 220 14.08 2.18 -21.12
CA ASP A 220 12.81 1.65 -21.59
C ASP A 220 12.09 2.69 -22.45
N GLN A 221 12.13 2.47 -23.77
CA GLN A 221 11.55 3.36 -24.79
C GLN A 221 10.02 3.45 -24.69
N SER A 222 9.35 2.56 -23.94
CA SER A 222 7.91 2.64 -23.71
C SER A 222 7.49 3.89 -22.93
N ILE A 223 8.41 4.61 -22.29
CA ILE A 223 8.15 5.95 -21.73
C ILE A 223 7.63 6.94 -22.79
N LEU A 224 7.98 6.73 -24.07
CA LEU A 224 7.50 7.55 -25.18
C LEU A 224 6.15 7.05 -25.75
N ALA A 225 5.71 5.84 -25.37
CA ALA A 225 4.44 5.26 -25.82
C ALA A 225 3.21 5.86 -25.11
N HIS A 226 3.41 6.83 -24.21
CA HIS A 226 2.36 7.49 -23.41
C HIS A 226 1.58 8.59 -24.11
N TRP A 227 1.71 8.68 -25.44
CA TRP A 227 1.28 9.85 -26.17
C TRP A 227 0.27 9.51 -27.25
N THR A 228 -0.91 10.11 -27.13
CA THR A 228 -1.64 10.55 -28.31
C THR A 228 -1.73 12.08 -28.25
N PRO A 229 -1.49 12.79 -29.36
CA PRO A 229 -1.69 14.23 -29.43
C PRO A 229 -3.18 14.54 -29.23
N GLY A 230 -3.55 14.88 -28.00
CA GLY A 230 -4.74 15.67 -27.73
C GLY A 230 -4.38 17.13 -27.97
N LEU A 231 -4.69 17.61 -29.18
CA LEU A 231 -4.77 19.01 -29.63
C LEU A 231 -4.75 20.10 -28.52
N GLU A 232 -3.59 20.38 -27.93
CA GLU A 232 -3.29 21.72 -27.44
C GLU A 232 -2.26 22.32 -28.39
N HIS A 233 -2.72 23.26 -29.20
CA HIS A 233 -1.86 24.02 -30.10
C HIS A 233 -0.76 24.70 -29.28
N GLY A 234 0.48 24.24 -29.41
CA GLY A 234 1.67 24.90 -28.84
C GLY A 234 2.52 24.11 -27.84
N ALA A 235 2.31 22.81 -27.63
CA ALA A 235 3.15 22.05 -26.71
C ALA A 235 4.45 21.53 -27.37
N ASP A 236 5.53 22.34 -27.32
CA ASP A 236 6.92 21.96 -27.64
C ASP A 236 7.53 20.94 -26.65
N ARG A 237 6.72 20.07 -26.01
CA ARG A 237 7.13 19.23 -24.89
C ARG A 237 6.89 17.75 -25.18
N ILE A 238 7.98 16.98 -25.23
CA ILE A 238 7.97 15.51 -25.40
C ILE A 238 7.39 14.81 -24.16
N LEU A 239 7.58 15.38 -22.96
CA LEU A 239 7.15 14.78 -21.69
C LEU A 239 5.76 15.25 -21.28
N ALA A 240 4.95 14.33 -20.77
CA ALA A 240 3.59 14.62 -20.31
C ALA A 240 3.59 15.50 -19.04
N GLY A 241 2.60 16.39 -18.92
CA GLY A 241 2.39 17.18 -17.72
C GLY A 241 1.51 16.49 -16.67
N ASP A 242 0.68 15.52 -17.07
CA ASP A 242 -0.29 14.85 -16.20
C ASP A 242 -0.67 13.47 -16.76
N PRO A 243 -0.72 12.39 -15.94
CA PRO A 243 -1.11 11.05 -16.39
C PRO A 243 -2.52 10.94 -16.96
N HIS A 244 -3.47 11.80 -16.57
CA HIS A 244 -4.85 11.72 -17.08
C HIS A 244 -4.97 12.15 -18.53
N SER A 245 -4.01 12.95 -19.02
CA SER A 245 -3.90 13.33 -20.42
C SER A 245 -3.26 12.25 -21.31
N SER A 246 -2.62 11.24 -20.70
CA SER A 246 -1.92 10.16 -21.41
C SER A 246 -2.88 9.05 -21.84
N ARG A 247 -2.76 8.58 -23.09
CA ARG A 247 -3.46 7.37 -23.55
C ARG A 247 -2.53 6.18 -23.45
N PHE A 248 -2.77 5.32 -22.47
CA PHE A 248 -2.03 4.07 -22.29
C PHE A 248 -2.61 2.98 -23.20
N THR A 249 -1.80 2.38 -24.08
CA THR A 249 -2.21 1.19 -24.84
C THR A 249 -2.08 -0.04 -23.94
N SER A 250 -3.16 -0.80 -23.79
CA SER A 250 -3.41 -1.68 -22.63
C SER A 250 -2.97 -3.15 -22.77
N HIS A 251 -2.12 -3.53 -23.73
CA HIS A 251 -1.86 -4.94 -24.00
C HIS A 251 -0.46 -5.37 -23.50
N LEU A 252 -0.42 -6.13 -22.40
CA LEU A 252 0.75 -6.92 -21.98
C LEU A 252 0.49 -8.43 -22.25
N PRO A 253 1.46 -9.21 -22.76
CA PRO A 253 1.31 -10.64 -22.96
C PRO A 253 1.62 -11.46 -21.68
N GLY A 254 0.57 -12.15 -21.21
CA GLY A 254 0.49 -13.40 -20.44
C GLY A 254 1.65 -13.90 -19.55
N THR A 255 1.32 -14.16 -18.27
CA THR A 255 2.04 -15.12 -17.42
C THR A 255 1.08 -16.02 -16.63
N SER A 256 1.34 -17.34 -16.68
CA SER A 256 0.52 -18.44 -16.16
C SER A 256 0.69 -18.66 -14.65
N ARG A 257 -0.43 -18.89 -13.95
CA ARG A 257 -0.58 -19.02 -12.48
C ARG A 257 -0.25 -20.42 -11.90
N ARG A 258 0.18 -20.45 -10.63
CA ARG A 258 -0.31 -21.36 -9.56
C ARG A 258 -0.42 -20.56 -8.25
N VAL A 259 -1.50 -20.77 -7.48
CA VAL A 259 -1.88 -19.97 -6.31
C VAL A 259 -1.80 -20.80 -5.04
N TYR A 260 -1.10 -20.30 -4.02
CA TYR A 260 -1.25 -20.67 -2.61
C TYR A 260 -1.46 -19.36 -1.82
N GLY A 261 -2.46 -19.34 -0.94
CA GLY A 261 -3.03 -18.10 -0.38
C GLY A 261 -2.58 -17.74 1.04
N ILE A 262 -2.55 -16.42 1.31
CA ILE A 262 -2.97 -15.67 2.52
C ILE A 262 -3.43 -14.26 2.00
N GLY A 263 -4.35 -13.56 2.70
CA GLY A 263 -5.25 -12.55 2.11
C GLY A 263 -5.28 -11.14 2.72
N ILE A 264 -5.87 -10.20 1.98
CA ILE A 264 -6.17 -8.83 2.44
C ILE A 264 -7.37 -8.84 3.40
N SER A 265 -7.22 -8.18 4.54
CA SER A 265 -8.32 -7.91 5.46
C SER A 265 -8.89 -6.49 5.27
N ILE A 266 -10.05 -6.39 4.64
CA ILE A 266 -10.82 -5.14 4.51
C ILE A 266 -11.61 -4.92 5.82
N ILE A 267 -11.30 -3.85 6.55
CA ILE A 267 -11.99 -3.49 7.80
C ILE A 267 -12.98 -2.35 7.52
N SER A 268 -14.26 -2.54 7.90
CA SER A 268 -15.32 -1.54 7.71
C SER A 268 -15.80 -0.91 9.03
N LYS A 269 -16.36 0.29 8.94
CA LYS A 269 -16.81 1.11 10.09
C LYS A 269 -18.11 0.58 10.70
N ASN A 270 -18.03 -0.17 11.81
CA ASN A 270 -19.02 -0.13 12.90
C ASN A 270 -18.56 -0.95 14.12
N ARG A 271 -18.13 -0.25 15.17
CA ARG A 271 -18.14 -0.70 16.56
C ARG A 271 -18.47 0.51 17.42
N GLN A 272 -19.75 0.73 17.67
CA GLN A 272 -20.23 1.50 18.81
C GLN A 272 -21.22 0.62 19.56
N ASN A 273 -20.87 0.35 20.83
CA ASN A 273 -21.68 -0.15 21.94
C ASN A 273 -22.88 -1.05 21.62
N ILE A 274 -22.68 -2.36 21.77
CA ILE A 274 -23.70 -3.24 22.37
C ILE A 274 -22.95 -4.24 23.28
N ASP A 275 -22.59 -3.81 24.49
CA ASP A 275 -22.44 -4.74 25.62
C ASP A 275 -23.72 -4.65 26.44
N ALA A 276 -24.64 -5.57 26.17
CA ALA A 276 -25.61 -6.13 27.12
C ALA A 276 -26.55 -7.05 26.35
N GLN A 277 -26.54 -8.33 26.73
CA GLN A 277 -27.50 -9.37 26.32
C GLN A 277 -27.39 -9.88 24.87
N ARG A 278 -26.58 -10.93 24.68
CA ARG A 278 -26.97 -12.22 24.08
C ARG A 278 -25.74 -13.12 24.04
N GLY A 279 -25.96 -14.42 24.29
CA GLY A 279 -24.91 -15.46 24.33
C GLY A 279 -24.10 -15.54 23.03
N PRO A 280 -23.06 -16.40 23.01
CA PRO A 280 -22.07 -16.39 21.95
C PRO A 280 -22.73 -16.62 20.57
N PRO A 281 -22.47 -15.76 19.56
CA PRO A 281 -22.93 -16.03 18.21
C PRO A 281 -22.13 -17.21 17.66
N THR A 282 -22.84 -18.31 17.41
CA THR A 282 -22.39 -19.44 16.60
C THR A 282 -22.04 -18.94 15.20
N TYR A 283 -20.74 -18.78 14.93
CA TYR A 283 -20.24 -18.75 13.57
C TYR A 283 -20.15 -20.19 13.07
N CYS A 284 -20.84 -20.48 11.96
CA CYS A 284 -20.66 -21.72 11.21
C CYS A 284 -19.21 -21.77 10.69
N THR A 285 -18.35 -22.47 11.41
CA THR A 285 -17.06 -22.93 10.93
C THR A 285 -17.30 -24.16 10.08
N HIS A 286 -17.25 -24.03 8.75
CA HIS A 286 -16.86 -25.19 7.96
C HIS A 286 -15.35 -25.40 8.18
N ASN A 287 -15.09 -26.34 9.08
CA ASN A 287 -13.82 -26.99 9.42
C ASN A 287 -12.65 -26.70 8.48
N TRP A 288 -11.68 -25.93 8.95
CA TRP A 288 -10.27 -26.11 8.60
C TRP A 288 -9.44 -25.98 9.87
N ALA A 289 -8.87 -27.11 10.30
CA ALA A 289 -7.88 -27.15 11.38
C ALA A 289 -6.50 -26.78 10.81
N PRO A 290 -5.65 -26.05 11.54
CA PRO A 290 -4.30 -25.72 11.10
C PRO A 290 -3.42 -26.98 11.06
N PRO A 291 -2.41 -27.06 10.16
CA PRO A 291 -1.42 -28.13 10.22
C PRO A 291 -0.63 -28.01 11.53
N ARG A 292 -0.62 -29.10 12.30
CA ARG A 292 0.24 -29.23 13.48
C ARG A 292 1.70 -29.23 13.02
N PHE A 293 2.45 -28.19 13.38
CA PHE A 293 3.91 -28.27 13.39
C PHE A 293 4.30 -29.30 14.46
N LEU A 294 4.83 -30.44 14.04
CA LEU A 294 5.50 -31.38 14.92
C LEU A 294 6.83 -30.76 15.39
N PRO A 295 7.17 -30.78 16.68
CA PRO A 295 8.51 -30.42 17.12
C PRO A 295 9.52 -31.51 16.70
N PRO A 296 10.79 -31.16 16.43
CA PRO A 296 11.82 -32.15 16.14
C PRO A 296 12.01 -33.05 17.37
N SER A 297 11.67 -34.33 17.20
CA SER A 297 11.87 -35.38 18.19
C SER A 297 13.36 -35.62 18.42
N ARG A 298 13.70 -35.69 19.71
CA ARG A 298 14.98 -36.09 20.29
C ARG A 298 15.57 -37.32 19.60
N ILE A 299 16.86 -37.23 19.28
CA ILE A 299 17.73 -38.39 19.03
C ILE A 299 17.86 -39.18 20.34
N PRO A 300 17.58 -40.49 20.39
CA PRO A 300 18.05 -41.34 21.47
C PRO A 300 19.47 -41.82 21.14
N ALA A 301 20.37 -41.63 22.10
CA ALA A 301 21.65 -42.31 22.16
C ALA A 301 21.45 -43.78 22.58
N ASN A 302 22.23 -44.65 21.94
CA ASN A 302 22.75 -45.96 22.38
C ASN A 302 21.78 -47.13 22.62
N CYS A 303 21.96 -48.25 21.89
CA CYS A 303 22.71 -49.44 22.34
C CYS A 303 22.47 -50.68 21.42
N ALA A 304 23.57 -51.43 21.19
CA ALA A 304 23.70 -52.85 20.77
C ALA A 304 23.21 -53.23 19.35
N GLU A 305 23.93 -53.99 18.52
CA GLU A 305 25.15 -54.84 18.61
C GLU A 305 26.13 -54.54 17.45
#